data_AF-A0A4U6NA85-F1
#
_entry.id   AF-A0A4U6NA85-F1
#
_cell.length_a   1.000
_cell.length_b   1.000
_cell.length_c   1.000
_cell.angle_alpha   90.00
_cell.angle_beta   90.00
_cell.angle_gamma   90.00
#
_symmetry.space_group_name_H-M   'P 1'
#
loop_
_entity.id
_entity.type
_entity.pdbx_description
1 polymer ?
#
loop_
_entity_poly.entity_id
_entity_poly.type
_entity_poly.pdbx_seq_one_letter_code
_entity_poly.pdbx_strand_id
1 'polypeptide(L)'
;MKPFENRPVVAWLGEAPGHEDKAPILVRREGNRIFIREKDPNEPTPPRIPVYEDDEVVPMLALSHTGVNTSDEVGDTSGLIVALRIVPTRHEPGMVYARTLRRDEEDDGRRVHVAPGEQVTLENITVELEYFDDLQEPTASGYVPLTPSLWSWLSIAEKDDAKFRYLLAASRRLDQANELLIAVEQHREKVNELGDFGPAFRPHLFALIGAVETAVVTLSRAVDMATQVAARFGTVADLPASVSELRSSVVEIRNAYEHIEDRAFGTVRGRPNDSALTIFNHQTLLSENAIVYGEHRLSLDVDLPRLLADTRAYLKMVAGGERTPEAGSS
;
A
#
# COMPACT_ATOMS: atom_id res chain seq x y z
N MET A 1 -35.31 -21.71 34.35
CA MET A 1 -34.70 -22.84 33.62
C MET A 1 -34.74 -24.05 34.53
N LYS A 2 -35.39 -25.16 34.11
CA LYS A 2 -35.23 -26.45 34.81
C LYS A 2 -33.84 -27.01 34.46
N PRO A 3 -33.10 -27.58 35.40
CA PRO A 3 -31.79 -28.15 35.10
C PRO A 3 -31.97 -29.37 34.18
N PHE A 4 -31.05 -29.55 33.23
CA PHE A 4 -31.00 -30.65 32.25
C PHE A 4 -30.71 -32.03 32.91
N GLU A 5 -30.98 -32.18 34.22
CA GLU A 5 -30.43 -33.19 35.12
C GLU A 5 -30.88 -34.63 34.87
N ASN A 6 -31.80 -34.90 33.95
CA ASN A 6 -32.35 -36.25 33.70
C ASN A 6 -32.24 -36.77 32.26
N ARG A 7 -31.55 -36.07 31.34
CA ARG A 7 -31.31 -36.60 29.98
C ARG A 7 -29.97 -37.34 29.91
N PRO A 8 -29.89 -38.54 29.32
CA PRO A 8 -28.62 -39.24 29.14
C PRO A 8 -27.74 -38.49 28.13
N VAL A 9 -26.43 -38.42 28.41
CA VAL A 9 -25.44 -37.92 27.45
C VAL A 9 -25.21 -39.00 26.39
N VAL A 10 -25.41 -38.66 25.12
CA VAL A 10 -25.25 -39.57 23.97
C VAL A 10 -23.93 -39.36 23.23
N ALA A 11 -23.34 -38.16 23.32
CA ALA A 11 -22.04 -37.85 22.71
C ALA A 11 -21.32 -36.70 23.45
N TRP A 12 -20.06 -36.49 23.13
CA TRP A 12 -19.26 -35.35 23.59
C TRP A 12 -18.63 -34.65 22.40
N LEU A 13 -18.83 -33.34 22.27
CA LEU A 13 -18.10 -32.51 21.32
C LEU A 13 -16.82 -32.01 22.00
N GLY A 14 -15.72 -32.00 21.27
CA GLY A 14 -14.43 -31.52 21.75
C GLY A 14 -13.41 -31.48 20.62
N GLU A 15 -12.14 -31.28 20.98
CA GLU A 15 -11.03 -31.31 20.02
C GLU A 15 -10.97 -32.65 19.27
N ALA A 16 -10.83 -32.54 17.94
CA ALA A 16 -10.50 -33.67 17.09
C ALA A 16 -8.97 -33.79 16.98
N PRO A 17 -8.38 -35.00 17.05
CA PRO A 17 -6.95 -35.19 16.89
C PRO A 17 -6.45 -34.57 15.58
N GLY A 18 -5.46 -33.68 15.67
CA GLY A 18 -4.92 -32.95 14.50
C GLY A 18 -5.70 -31.70 14.06
N HIS A 19 -6.73 -31.30 14.80
CA HIS A 19 -7.54 -30.10 14.57
C HIS A 19 -7.82 -29.33 15.87
N GLU A 20 -6.77 -29.16 16.68
CA GLU A 20 -6.80 -28.45 17.97
C GLU A 20 -7.19 -26.96 17.83
N ASP A 21 -7.00 -26.41 16.64
CA ASP A 21 -7.41 -25.08 16.19
C ASP A 21 -8.92 -24.98 15.91
N LYS A 22 -9.63 -26.11 15.74
CA LYS A 22 -11.06 -26.16 15.37
C LYS A 22 -11.96 -26.70 16.48
N ALA A 23 -11.51 -26.61 17.74
CA ALA A 23 -12.30 -27.07 18.87
C ALA A 23 -13.66 -26.35 18.94
N PRO A 24 -14.78 -27.05 19.15
CA PRO A 24 -16.08 -26.41 19.31
C PRO A 24 -16.18 -25.75 20.69
N ILE A 25 -16.68 -24.52 20.72
CA ILE A 25 -16.99 -23.77 21.95
C ILE A 25 -18.50 -23.64 22.07
N LEU A 26 -19.03 -24.00 23.25
CA LEU A 26 -20.44 -23.82 23.56
C LEU A 26 -20.75 -22.33 23.74
N VAL A 27 -21.65 -21.80 22.92
CA VAL A 27 -22.11 -20.41 23.05
C VAL A 27 -23.37 -20.36 23.92
N ARG A 28 -24.40 -21.15 23.58
CA ARG A 28 -25.67 -21.18 24.31
C ARG A 28 -26.49 -22.43 24.02
N ARG A 29 -27.50 -22.67 24.86
CA ARG A 29 -28.54 -23.70 24.67
C ARG A 29 -29.91 -23.06 24.67
N GLU A 30 -30.72 -23.39 23.67
CA GLU A 30 -32.10 -22.92 23.53
C GLU A 30 -33.01 -24.11 23.26
N GLY A 31 -33.74 -24.56 24.29
CA GLY A 31 -34.51 -25.81 24.19
C GLY A 31 -33.59 -27.02 23.96
N ASN A 32 -33.76 -27.69 22.83
CA ASN A 32 -32.91 -28.80 22.38
C ASN A 32 -31.78 -28.36 21.41
N ARG A 33 -31.68 -27.06 21.07
CA ARG A 33 -30.65 -26.57 20.15
C ARG A 33 -29.39 -26.16 20.93
N ILE A 34 -28.24 -26.68 20.52
CA ILE A 34 -26.91 -26.35 21.06
C ILE A 34 -26.18 -25.49 20.04
N PHE A 35 -26.00 -24.20 20.32
CA PHE A 35 -25.23 -23.32 19.46
C PHE A 35 -23.75 -23.43 19.80
N ILE A 36 -22.96 -23.83 18.81
CA ILE A 36 -21.50 -23.95 18.93
C ILE A 36 -20.81 -23.03 17.94
N ARG A 37 -19.63 -22.54 18.30
CA ARG A 37 -18.74 -21.82 17.40
C ARG A 37 -17.37 -22.48 17.36
N GLU A 38 -16.59 -22.15 16.34
CA GLU A 38 -15.19 -22.54 16.29
C GLU A 38 -14.37 -21.70 17.29
N LYS A 39 -13.40 -22.34 17.95
CA LYS A 39 -12.40 -21.71 18.81
C LYS A 39 -11.60 -20.67 18.03
N ASP A 40 -11.46 -19.46 18.58
CA ASP A 40 -10.65 -18.42 17.97
C ASP A 40 -9.14 -18.67 18.22
N PRO A 41 -8.24 -18.19 17.33
CA PRO A 41 -6.82 -18.59 17.31
C PRO A 41 -6.07 -18.48 18.65
N ASN A 42 -6.41 -17.51 19.49
CA ASN A 42 -5.74 -17.24 20.76
C ASN A 42 -6.55 -17.67 22.00
N GLU A 43 -7.65 -18.39 21.82
CA GLU A 43 -8.42 -18.89 22.96
C GLU A 43 -7.80 -20.15 23.58
N PRO A 44 -7.92 -20.35 24.90
CA PRO A 44 -7.52 -21.60 25.52
C PRO A 44 -8.40 -22.76 25.03
N THR A 45 -7.91 -23.99 25.13
CA THR A 45 -8.69 -25.18 24.80
C THR A 45 -9.97 -25.26 25.64
N PRO A 46 -11.15 -25.35 25.00
CA PRO A 46 -12.42 -25.38 25.71
C PRO A 46 -12.68 -26.75 26.34
N PRO A 47 -13.51 -26.83 27.39
CA PRO A 47 -13.98 -28.11 27.92
C PRO A 47 -14.86 -28.84 26.90
N ARG A 48 -14.94 -30.17 27.03
CA ARG A 48 -15.85 -30.98 26.20
C ARG A 48 -17.30 -30.61 26.49
N ILE A 49 -18.11 -30.56 25.44
CA ILE A 49 -19.52 -30.19 25.47
C ILE A 49 -20.34 -31.48 25.45
N PRO A 50 -21.13 -31.80 26.49
CA PRO A 50 -22.01 -32.96 26.45
C PRO A 50 -23.14 -32.73 25.43
N VAL A 51 -23.55 -33.75 24.70
CA VAL A 51 -24.72 -33.75 23.81
C VAL A 51 -25.72 -34.75 24.37
N TYR A 52 -26.95 -34.32 24.60
CA TYR A 52 -28.02 -35.15 25.15
C TYR A 52 -28.93 -35.70 24.05
N GLU A 53 -29.65 -36.78 24.34
CA GLU A 53 -30.65 -37.36 23.43
C GLU A 53 -31.71 -36.33 23.02
N ASP A 54 -31.93 -36.12 21.71
CA ASP A 54 -32.75 -35.07 21.05
C ASP A 54 -32.09 -33.70 20.87
N ASP A 55 -30.83 -33.52 21.29
CA ASP A 55 -30.12 -32.26 21.01
C ASP A 55 -29.77 -32.11 19.52
N GLU A 56 -29.99 -30.90 19.01
CA GLU A 56 -29.58 -30.48 17.67
C GLU A 56 -28.35 -29.56 17.80
N VAL A 57 -27.22 -29.96 17.19
CA VAL A 57 -26.01 -29.15 17.17
C VAL A 57 -26.11 -28.13 16.03
N VAL A 58 -26.06 -26.84 16.38
CA VAL A 58 -26.20 -25.72 15.45
C VAL A 58 -24.86 -24.98 15.36
N PRO A 59 -24.07 -25.20 14.30
CA PRO A 59 -22.82 -24.48 14.10
C PRO A 59 -23.06 -23.03 13.69
N MET A 60 -22.31 -22.11 14.30
CA MET A 60 -22.26 -20.71 13.92
C MET A 60 -21.21 -20.49 12.82
N LEU A 61 -21.49 -19.57 11.89
CA LEU A 61 -20.55 -19.14 10.86
C LEU A 61 -19.52 -18.17 11.46
N ALA A 62 -18.23 -18.47 11.31
CA ALA A 62 -17.16 -17.59 11.73
C ALA A 62 -16.75 -16.65 10.58
N LEU A 63 -16.91 -15.35 10.79
CA LEU A 63 -16.48 -14.29 9.87
C LEU A 63 -15.27 -13.57 10.46
N SER A 64 -14.17 -13.53 9.72
CA SER A 64 -12.95 -12.82 10.13
C SER A 64 -12.76 -11.50 9.38
N HIS A 65 -13.23 -11.42 8.14
CA HIS A 65 -13.02 -10.27 7.26
C HIS A 65 -14.30 -9.90 6.51
N THR A 66 -14.35 -8.65 6.05
CA THR A 66 -15.31 -8.16 5.06
C THR A 66 -14.56 -7.64 3.83
N GLY A 67 -15.13 -7.77 2.64
CA GLY A 67 -14.54 -7.26 1.41
C GLY A 67 -15.05 -5.87 1.07
N VAL A 68 -14.16 -4.96 0.68
CA VAL A 68 -14.52 -3.71 0.00
C VAL A 68 -14.40 -3.94 -1.50
N ASN A 69 -15.50 -3.74 -2.22
CA ASN A 69 -15.61 -4.05 -3.64
C ASN A 69 -16.00 -2.81 -4.45
N THR A 70 -15.60 -2.80 -5.72
CA THR A 70 -16.10 -1.87 -6.75
C THR A 70 -17.41 -2.31 -7.39
N SER A 71 -17.80 -3.57 -7.18
CA SER A 71 -19.01 -4.19 -7.71
C SER A 71 -20.07 -4.28 -6.61
N ASP A 72 -21.30 -3.96 -6.98
CA ASP A 72 -22.47 -4.11 -6.10
C ASP A 72 -23.01 -5.56 -6.11
N GLU A 73 -22.44 -6.44 -6.95
CA GLU A 73 -22.86 -7.84 -7.07
C GLU A 73 -22.29 -8.69 -5.94
N VAL A 74 -23.18 -9.25 -5.11
CA VAL A 74 -22.80 -10.13 -4.01
C VAL A 74 -22.15 -11.41 -4.53
N GLY A 75 -20.91 -11.66 -4.10
CA GLY A 75 -20.13 -12.83 -4.49
C GLY A 75 -19.24 -12.61 -5.72
N ASP A 76 -19.32 -11.45 -6.36
CA ASP A 76 -18.36 -11.05 -7.38
C ASP A 76 -17.02 -10.68 -6.71
N THR A 77 -16.02 -11.51 -6.97
CA THR A 77 -14.65 -11.30 -6.45
C THR A 77 -13.77 -10.50 -7.40
N SER A 78 -14.24 -10.24 -8.63
CA SER A 78 -13.47 -9.47 -9.62
C SER A 78 -13.34 -7.99 -9.24
N GLY A 79 -14.30 -7.49 -8.45
CA GLY A 79 -14.33 -6.13 -7.95
C GLY A 79 -13.59 -5.91 -6.62
N LEU A 80 -12.96 -6.93 -6.03
CA LEU A 80 -12.35 -6.84 -4.70
C LEU A 80 -11.15 -5.89 -4.70
N ILE A 81 -11.25 -4.84 -3.87
CA ILE A 81 -10.16 -3.90 -3.60
C ILE A 81 -9.34 -4.41 -2.41
N VAL A 82 -10.00 -4.73 -1.29
CA VAL A 82 -9.32 -5.13 -0.06
C VAL A 82 -10.23 -5.92 0.87
N ALA A 83 -9.65 -6.85 1.63
CA ALA A 83 -10.30 -7.52 2.74
C ALA A 83 -9.92 -6.84 4.06
N LEU A 84 -10.91 -6.36 4.80
CA LEU A 84 -10.73 -5.68 6.08
C LEU A 84 -11.06 -6.63 7.22
N ARG A 85 -10.17 -6.69 8.22
CA ARG A 85 -10.39 -7.46 9.44
C ARG A 85 -11.59 -6.89 10.20
N ILE A 86 -12.54 -7.74 10.61
CA ILE A 86 -13.71 -7.33 11.40
C ILE A 86 -13.75 -8.00 12.77
N VAL A 87 -14.08 -7.23 13.81
CA VAL A 87 -14.17 -7.71 15.19
C VAL A 87 -15.58 -7.49 15.75
N PRO A 88 -16.09 -8.39 16.60
CA PRO A 88 -17.43 -8.25 17.15
C PRO A 88 -17.49 -7.09 18.16
N THR A 89 -18.60 -6.36 18.16
CA THR A 89 -18.83 -5.22 19.09
C THR A 89 -19.90 -5.56 20.11
N ARG A 90 -21.08 -6.00 19.66
CA ARG A 90 -22.20 -6.42 20.50
C ARG A 90 -23.10 -7.42 19.77
N HIS A 91 -23.96 -8.09 20.52
CA HIS A 91 -24.92 -9.06 20.03
C HIS A 91 -26.30 -8.74 20.59
N GLU A 92 -27.29 -8.63 19.71
CA GLU A 92 -28.71 -8.43 20.03
C GLU A 92 -29.54 -9.59 19.42
N PRO A 93 -30.76 -9.85 19.91
CA PRO A 93 -31.60 -10.90 19.35
C PRO A 93 -31.79 -10.75 17.83
N GLY A 94 -31.24 -11.70 17.07
CA GLY A 94 -31.30 -11.73 15.60
C GLY A 94 -30.25 -10.87 14.87
N MET A 95 -29.38 -10.15 15.59
CA MET A 95 -28.42 -9.23 14.98
C MET A 95 -27.05 -9.26 15.68
N VAL A 96 -26.00 -9.51 14.90
CA VAL A 96 -24.60 -9.44 15.35
C VAL A 96 -23.98 -8.17 14.79
N TYR A 97 -23.39 -7.35 15.65
CA TYR A 97 -22.71 -6.14 15.23
C TYR A 97 -21.20 -6.34 15.22
N ALA A 98 -20.55 -5.76 14.22
CA ALA A 98 -19.11 -5.82 14.04
C ALA A 98 -18.57 -4.49 13.52
N ARG A 99 -17.28 -4.25 13.71
CA ARG A 99 -16.56 -3.10 13.17
C ARG A 99 -15.27 -3.55 12.51
N THR A 100 -14.67 -2.69 11.70
CA THR A 100 -13.31 -2.95 11.23
C THR A 100 -12.30 -2.80 12.37
N LEU A 101 -11.27 -3.65 12.37
CA LEU A 101 -10.12 -3.51 13.24
C LEU A 101 -9.29 -2.31 12.76
N ARG A 102 -8.90 -1.41 13.66
CA ARG A 102 -8.05 -0.26 13.30
C ARG A 102 -6.62 -0.72 13.06
N ARG A 103 -5.86 0.02 12.26
CA ARG A 103 -4.48 -0.37 11.91
C ARG A 103 -3.57 -0.59 13.12
N ASP A 104 -3.64 0.32 14.08
CA ASP A 104 -2.80 0.27 15.29
C ASP A 104 -3.45 -0.51 16.45
N GLU A 105 -4.57 -1.20 16.22
CA GLU A 105 -5.22 -2.05 17.20
C GLU A 105 -4.68 -3.48 17.11
N GLU A 106 -4.31 -4.06 18.25
CA GLU A 106 -3.85 -5.45 18.34
C GLU A 106 -4.98 -6.41 17.95
N ASP A 107 -4.71 -7.32 16.99
CA ASP A 107 -5.65 -8.39 16.63
C ASP A 107 -5.54 -9.54 17.65
N ASP A 108 -6.50 -9.60 18.57
CA ASP A 108 -6.62 -10.69 19.52
C ASP A 108 -7.16 -12.01 18.90
N GLY A 109 -7.48 -12.00 17.59
CA GLY A 109 -7.94 -13.16 16.85
C GLY A 109 -9.45 -13.41 16.93
N ARG A 110 -10.22 -12.61 17.68
CA ARG A 110 -11.66 -12.82 17.83
C ARG A 110 -12.41 -12.69 16.51
N ARG A 111 -13.18 -13.71 16.14
CA ARG A 111 -14.01 -13.68 14.93
C ARG A 111 -15.44 -13.29 15.27
N VAL A 112 -16.17 -12.81 14.27
CA VAL A 112 -17.60 -12.53 14.37
C VAL A 112 -18.33 -13.84 14.10
N HIS A 113 -19.03 -14.37 15.10
CA HIS A 113 -19.73 -15.64 14.98
C HIS A 113 -21.23 -15.39 14.81
N VAL A 114 -21.83 -16.00 13.79
CA VAL A 114 -23.21 -15.73 13.36
C VAL A 114 -24.03 -17.02 13.36
N ALA A 115 -25.12 -17.07 14.13
CA ALA A 115 -26.01 -18.23 14.12
C ALA A 115 -26.93 -18.22 12.89
N PRO A 116 -27.45 -19.38 12.46
CA PRO A 116 -28.43 -19.44 11.38
C PRO A 116 -29.66 -18.54 11.66
N GLY A 117 -29.94 -17.62 10.72
CA GLY A 117 -31.03 -16.66 10.81
C GLY A 117 -30.66 -15.32 11.47
N GLU A 118 -29.45 -15.17 12.02
CA GLU A 118 -28.93 -13.87 12.47
C GLU A 118 -28.40 -13.06 11.27
N GLN A 119 -28.55 -11.74 11.34
CA GLN A 119 -27.96 -10.79 10.40
C GLN A 119 -26.69 -10.18 10.99
N VAL A 120 -25.78 -9.75 10.12
CA VAL A 120 -24.56 -9.03 10.52
C VAL A 120 -24.68 -7.59 10.09
N THR A 121 -24.46 -6.67 11.02
CA THR A 121 -24.37 -5.24 10.74
C THR A 121 -22.94 -4.76 11.00
N LEU A 122 -22.35 -4.12 9.99
CA LEU A 122 -21.09 -3.42 10.15
C LEU A 122 -21.33 -1.99 10.61
N GLU A 123 -20.73 -1.62 11.72
CA GLU A 123 -20.76 -0.28 12.29
C GLU A 123 -19.34 0.28 12.38
N ASN A 124 -19.19 1.60 12.20
CA ASN A 124 -17.89 2.28 12.24
C ASN A 124 -16.85 1.68 11.28
N ILE A 125 -17.22 1.48 10.02
CA ILE A 125 -16.30 1.00 8.97
C ILE A 125 -15.23 2.08 8.78
N THR A 126 -14.03 1.79 9.26
CA THR A 126 -12.84 2.64 9.12
C THR A 126 -11.87 1.96 8.18
N VAL A 127 -11.39 2.71 7.19
CA VAL A 127 -10.28 2.33 6.32
C VAL A 127 -9.24 3.43 6.39
N GLU A 128 -7.98 3.05 6.52
CA GLU A 128 -6.84 3.96 6.66
C GLU A 128 -5.92 3.80 5.45
N LEU A 129 -5.42 4.90 4.88
CA LEU A 129 -4.53 4.85 3.72
C LEU A 129 -3.26 4.06 4.01
N GLU A 130 -2.76 4.16 5.23
CA GLU A 130 -1.60 3.45 5.74
C GLU A 130 -1.77 1.93 5.68
N TYR A 131 -3.00 1.41 5.83
CA TYR A 131 -3.27 -0.01 5.68
C TYR A 131 -2.89 -0.50 4.27
N PHE A 132 -3.25 0.26 3.22
CA PHE A 132 -2.89 -0.09 1.85
C PHE A 132 -1.39 0.03 1.58
N ASP A 133 -0.69 0.88 2.33
CA ASP A 133 0.76 1.04 2.26
C ASP A 133 1.47 -0.19 2.82
N ASP A 134 1.00 -0.71 3.97
CA ASP A 134 1.57 -1.87 4.65
C ASP A 134 1.38 -3.18 3.86
N LEU A 135 0.38 -3.23 2.98
CA LEU A 135 0.15 -4.38 2.08
C LEU A 135 1.16 -4.45 0.93
N GLN A 136 1.92 -3.39 0.66
CA GLN A 136 2.86 -3.36 -0.46
C GLN A 136 4.23 -3.88 -0.05
N GLU A 137 4.84 -4.67 -0.93
CA GLU A 137 6.21 -5.12 -0.74
C GLU A 137 7.20 -4.00 -1.08
N PRO A 138 8.23 -3.76 -0.24
CA PRO A 138 9.29 -2.84 -0.59
C PRO A 138 10.12 -3.40 -1.76
N THR A 139 10.53 -2.50 -2.65
CA THR A 139 11.47 -2.78 -3.74
C THR A 139 12.89 -2.99 -3.22
N ALA A 140 13.83 -3.34 -4.11
CA ALA A 140 15.24 -3.56 -3.76
C ALA A 140 15.93 -2.32 -3.13
N SER A 141 15.43 -1.11 -3.40
CA SER A 141 15.93 0.13 -2.78
C SER A 141 15.33 0.41 -1.40
N GLY A 142 14.40 -0.42 -0.91
CA GLY A 142 13.60 -0.18 0.28
C GLY A 142 12.41 0.77 0.06
N TYR A 143 12.24 1.31 -1.14
CA TYR A 143 11.06 2.10 -1.50
C TYR A 143 9.83 1.21 -1.62
N VAL A 144 8.72 1.64 -1.01
CA VAL A 144 7.42 0.99 -1.12
C VAL A 144 6.60 1.66 -2.23
N PRO A 145 6.16 0.93 -3.28
CA PRO A 145 5.38 1.51 -4.38
C PRO A 145 4.12 2.23 -3.88
N LEU A 146 3.91 3.46 -4.38
CA LEU A 146 2.81 4.32 -3.93
C LEU A 146 1.55 4.15 -4.78
N THR A 147 1.70 3.83 -6.08
CA THR A 147 0.56 3.75 -7.00
C THR A 147 -0.50 2.73 -6.57
N PRO A 148 -0.16 1.49 -6.17
CA PRO A 148 -1.18 0.52 -5.77
C PRO A 148 -1.97 0.99 -4.54
N SER A 149 -1.30 1.60 -3.56
CA SER A 149 -1.91 2.12 -2.35
C SER A 149 -2.85 3.29 -2.65
N LEU A 150 -2.42 4.26 -3.45
CA LEU A 150 -3.27 5.37 -3.86
C LEU A 150 -4.42 4.93 -4.76
N TRP A 151 -4.22 3.96 -5.65
CA TRP A 151 -5.29 3.44 -6.49
C TRP A 151 -6.38 2.82 -5.62
N SER A 152 -6.00 2.01 -4.63
CA SER A 152 -6.94 1.35 -3.73
C SER A 152 -7.68 2.37 -2.87
N TRP A 153 -6.96 3.30 -2.26
CA TRP A 153 -7.53 4.38 -1.42
C TRP A 153 -8.49 5.28 -2.19
N LEU A 154 -8.06 5.82 -3.33
CA LEU A 154 -8.88 6.73 -4.12
C LEU A 154 -10.00 6.01 -4.87
N SER A 155 -9.97 4.67 -4.94
CA SER A 155 -11.08 3.88 -5.49
C SER A 155 -12.26 3.75 -4.53
N ILE A 156 -12.02 3.91 -3.22
CA ILE A 156 -13.04 3.81 -2.17
C ILE A 156 -13.43 5.17 -1.56
N ALA A 157 -12.56 6.17 -1.65
CA ALA A 157 -12.84 7.54 -1.22
C ALA A 157 -13.77 8.27 -2.20
N GLU A 158 -14.36 9.39 -1.77
CA GLU A 158 -15.16 10.26 -2.64
C GLU A 158 -14.30 10.76 -3.82
N LYS A 159 -14.75 10.48 -5.04
CA LYS A 159 -13.92 10.64 -6.24
C LYS A 159 -13.98 12.05 -6.82
N ASP A 160 -12.98 12.88 -6.52
CA ASP A 160 -12.55 13.90 -7.48
C ASP A 160 -11.74 13.21 -8.59
N ASP A 161 -12.43 12.95 -9.69
CA ASP A 161 -11.92 12.32 -10.90
C ASP A 161 -10.62 12.95 -11.45
N ALA A 162 -10.50 14.27 -11.39
CA ALA A 162 -9.32 14.98 -11.87
C ALA A 162 -8.15 14.79 -10.91
N LYS A 163 -8.40 14.91 -9.60
CA LYS A 163 -7.40 14.65 -8.56
C LYS A 163 -6.94 13.20 -8.56
N PHE A 164 -7.87 12.24 -8.72
CA PHE A 164 -7.60 10.81 -8.88
C PHE A 164 -6.58 10.55 -9.99
N ARG A 165 -6.88 11.01 -11.21
CA ARG A 165 -6.00 10.83 -12.37
C ARG A 165 -4.65 11.52 -12.17
N TYR A 166 -4.64 12.68 -11.54
CA TYR A 166 -3.44 13.46 -11.29
C TYR A 166 -2.50 12.78 -10.29
N LEU A 167 -3.01 12.36 -9.13
CA LEU A 167 -2.22 11.71 -8.10
C LEU A 167 -1.70 10.36 -8.56
N LEU A 168 -2.51 9.57 -9.29
CA LEU A 168 -2.04 8.32 -9.87
C LEU A 168 -0.98 8.51 -10.95
N ALA A 169 -1.10 9.55 -11.78
CA ALA A 169 -0.06 9.85 -12.75
C ALA A 169 1.25 10.30 -12.08
N ALA A 170 1.17 11.04 -10.97
CA ALA A 170 2.33 11.44 -10.18
C ALA A 170 2.99 10.24 -9.48
N SER A 171 2.21 9.39 -8.81
CA SER A 171 2.72 8.20 -8.11
C SER A 171 3.35 7.20 -9.09
N ARG A 172 2.74 6.99 -10.26
CA ARG A 172 3.30 6.07 -11.29
C ARG A 172 4.66 6.52 -11.77
N ARG A 173 4.83 7.84 -11.96
CA ARG A 173 6.13 8.40 -12.31
C ARG A 173 7.13 8.21 -11.18
N LEU A 174 6.71 8.40 -9.94
CA LEU A 174 7.58 8.22 -8.79
C LEU A 174 8.03 6.75 -8.64
N ASP A 175 7.11 5.80 -8.76
CA ASP A 175 7.41 4.36 -8.75
C ASP A 175 8.34 3.98 -9.90
N GLN A 176 8.09 4.49 -11.11
CA GLN A 176 8.96 4.24 -12.26
C GLN A 176 10.35 4.85 -12.08
N ALA A 177 10.46 6.02 -11.44
CA ALA A 177 11.74 6.62 -11.13
C ALA A 177 12.53 5.75 -10.14
N ASN A 178 11.88 5.14 -9.15
CA ASN A 178 12.52 4.19 -8.25
C ASN A 178 13.11 2.99 -8.99
N GLU A 179 12.33 2.35 -9.87
CA GLU A 179 12.81 1.20 -10.66
C GLU A 179 14.02 1.56 -11.54
N LEU A 180 14.01 2.77 -12.11
CA LEU A 180 15.15 3.26 -12.89
C LEU A 180 16.38 3.51 -12.02
N LEU A 181 16.22 3.99 -10.78
CA LEU A 181 17.34 4.14 -9.84
C LEU A 181 17.91 2.80 -9.38
N ILE A 182 17.07 1.77 -9.24
CA ILE A 182 17.53 0.39 -9.02
C ILE A 182 18.37 -0.09 -10.21
N ALA A 183 17.92 0.17 -11.44
CA ALA A 183 18.68 -0.18 -12.64
C ALA A 183 20.00 0.61 -12.76
N VAL A 184 20.01 1.88 -12.35
CA VAL A 184 21.23 2.71 -12.23
C VAL A 184 22.23 2.03 -11.30
N GLU A 185 21.79 1.59 -10.12
CA GLU A 185 22.64 0.88 -9.16
C GLU A 185 23.25 -0.39 -9.77
N GLN A 186 22.41 -1.24 -10.36
CA GLN A 186 22.83 -2.50 -10.97
C GLN A 186 23.87 -2.29 -12.09
N HIS A 187 23.67 -1.28 -12.94
CA HIS A 187 24.64 -0.97 -13.99
C HIS A 187 25.92 -0.34 -13.44
N ARG A 188 25.82 0.45 -12.37
CA ARG A 188 26.99 1.02 -11.69
C ARG A 188 27.84 -0.06 -11.06
N GLU A 189 27.24 -1.03 -10.36
CA GLU A 189 27.95 -2.19 -9.82
C GLU A 189 28.71 -2.94 -10.92
N LYS A 190 28.07 -3.18 -12.07
CA LYS A 190 28.72 -3.84 -13.21
C LYS A 190 29.86 -3.02 -13.83
N VAL A 191 29.70 -1.71 -13.94
CA VAL A 191 30.77 -0.80 -14.37
C VAL A 191 31.96 -0.90 -13.42
N ASN A 192 31.72 -0.87 -12.10
CA ASN A 192 32.76 -0.97 -11.08
C ASN A 192 33.46 -2.33 -11.08
N GLU A 193 32.71 -3.43 -11.25
CA GLU A 193 33.25 -4.80 -11.33
C GLU A 193 34.17 -5.01 -12.56
N LEU A 194 33.75 -4.49 -13.72
CA LEU A 194 34.47 -4.69 -14.98
C LEU A 194 35.74 -3.84 -15.08
N GLY A 195 35.86 -2.80 -14.26
CA GLY A 195 36.97 -1.85 -14.27
C GLY A 195 37.02 -1.02 -15.55
N ASP A 196 38.18 -0.43 -15.81
CA ASP A 196 38.31 0.59 -16.84
C ASP A 196 38.59 0.00 -18.23
N PHE A 197 37.67 0.31 -19.16
CA PHE A 197 37.78 0.17 -20.62
C PHE A 197 37.69 -1.26 -21.20
N GLY A 198 36.69 -1.46 -22.08
CA GLY A 198 36.59 -2.66 -22.91
C GLY A 198 35.22 -2.83 -23.58
N PRO A 199 35.07 -3.76 -24.54
CA PRO A 199 33.79 -4.04 -25.19
C PRO A 199 32.67 -4.46 -24.21
N ALA A 200 33.00 -5.14 -23.12
CA ALA A 200 32.03 -5.58 -22.10
C ALA A 200 31.58 -4.44 -21.16
N PHE A 201 32.44 -3.43 -20.95
CA PHE A 201 32.16 -2.26 -20.12
C PHE A 201 31.16 -1.31 -20.78
N ARG A 202 31.30 -1.07 -22.10
CA ARG A 202 30.52 -0.07 -22.84
C ARG A 202 29.00 -0.23 -22.72
N PRO A 203 28.41 -1.44 -22.86
CA PRO A 203 26.97 -1.60 -22.70
C PRO A 203 26.47 -1.16 -21.33
N HIS A 204 27.20 -1.49 -20.26
CA HIS A 204 26.82 -1.11 -18.91
C HIS A 204 27.00 0.39 -18.66
N LEU A 205 28.06 1.02 -19.18
CA LEU A 205 28.22 2.47 -19.11
C LEU A 205 27.07 3.21 -19.82
N PHE A 206 26.73 2.81 -21.06
CA PHE A 206 25.66 3.49 -21.80
C PHE A 206 24.28 3.21 -21.20
N ALA A 207 24.05 2.00 -20.67
CA ALA A 207 22.83 1.68 -19.95
C ALA A 207 22.71 2.48 -18.64
N LEU A 208 23.82 2.65 -17.90
CA LEU A 208 23.89 3.52 -16.72
C LEU A 208 23.50 4.96 -17.07
N ILE A 209 24.12 5.54 -18.11
CA ILE A 209 23.82 6.92 -18.54
C ILE A 209 22.34 7.04 -18.93
N GLY A 210 21.83 6.17 -19.80
CA GLY A 210 20.44 6.22 -20.24
C GLY A 210 19.42 5.99 -19.10
N ALA A 211 19.76 5.14 -18.12
CA ALA A 211 18.94 4.92 -16.94
C ALA A 211 18.90 6.18 -16.05
N VAL A 212 20.04 6.83 -15.82
CA VAL A 212 20.12 8.10 -15.08
C VAL A 212 19.29 9.19 -15.75
N GLU A 213 19.45 9.36 -17.06
CA GLU A 213 18.69 10.34 -17.85
C GLU A 213 17.19 10.14 -17.67
N THR A 214 16.73 8.90 -17.87
CA THR A 214 15.31 8.56 -17.77
C THR A 214 14.79 8.69 -16.34
N ALA A 215 15.60 8.31 -15.34
CA ALA A 215 15.25 8.42 -13.92
C ALA A 215 15.02 9.89 -13.52
N VAL A 216 15.96 10.79 -13.86
CA VAL A 216 15.85 12.21 -13.53
C VAL A 216 14.68 12.86 -14.25
N VAL A 217 14.46 12.54 -15.52
CA VAL A 217 13.30 13.05 -16.25
C VAL A 217 12.00 12.60 -15.58
N THR A 218 11.89 11.32 -15.25
CA THR A 218 10.68 10.76 -14.65
C THR A 218 10.42 11.35 -13.25
N LEU A 219 11.46 11.42 -12.40
CA LEU A 219 11.38 12.00 -11.06
C LEU A 219 11.04 13.49 -11.11
N SER A 220 11.68 14.27 -11.98
CA SER A 220 11.42 15.70 -12.15
C SER A 220 9.95 15.96 -12.49
N ARG A 221 9.33 15.10 -13.31
CA ARG A 221 7.90 15.20 -13.63
C ARG A 221 7.01 14.88 -12.42
N ALA A 222 7.37 13.90 -11.59
CA ALA A 222 6.65 13.62 -10.35
C ALA A 222 6.76 14.79 -9.35
N VAL A 223 7.95 15.36 -9.19
CA VAL A 223 8.22 16.56 -8.38
C VAL A 223 7.42 17.76 -8.87
N ASP A 224 7.43 18.03 -10.18
CA ASP A 224 6.63 19.11 -10.77
C ASP A 224 5.14 18.92 -10.49
N MET A 225 4.65 17.68 -10.54
CA MET A 225 3.27 17.39 -10.20
C MET A 225 2.98 17.65 -8.73
N ALA A 226 3.83 17.16 -7.83
CA ALA A 226 3.71 17.41 -6.38
C ALA A 226 3.67 18.92 -6.07
N THR A 227 4.55 19.72 -6.67
CA THR A 227 4.60 21.18 -6.44
C THR A 227 3.33 21.91 -6.90
N GLN A 228 2.59 21.35 -7.86
CA GLN A 228 1.38 21.96 -8.41
C GLN A 228 0.09 21.49 -7.74
N VAL A 229 0.14 20.43 -6.91
CA VAL A 229 -1.05 19.87 -6.25
C VAL A 229 -1.82 20.95 -5.49
N ALA A 230 -1.14 21.72 -4.64
CA ALA A 230 -1.79 22.72 -3.79
C ALA A 230 -2.54 23.77 -4.61
N ALA A 231 -1.91 24.29 -5.67
CA ALA A 231 -2.52 25.26 -6.57
C ALA A 231 -3.69 24.69 -7.39
N ARG A 232 -3.70 23.39 -7.67
CA ARG A 232 -4.72 22.72 -8.49
C ARG A 232 -5.93 22.25 -7.70
N PHE A 233 -5.71 21.73 -6.50
CA PHE A 233 -6.74 21.00 -5.75
C PHE A 233 -6.96 21.54 -4.33
N GLY A 234 -6.19 22.55 -3.89
CA GLY A 234 -6.34 23.15 -2.56
C GLY A 234 -6.02 22.15 -1.44
N THR A 235 -4.73 21.93 -1.17
CA THR A 235 -4.29 21.13 -0.01
C THR A 235 -3.73 22.02 1.10
N VAL A 236 -3.86 21.58 2.34
CA VAL A 236 -3.21 22.19 3.52
C VAL A 236 -1.87 21.54 3.84
N ALA A 237 -1.50 20.45 3.16
CA ALA A 237 -0.21 19.80 3.33
C ALA A 237 0.91 20.68 2.78
N ASP A 238 1.94 20.91 3.60
CA ASP A 238 3.12 21.67 3.18
C ASP A 238 4.01 20.84 2.26
N LEU A 239 4.51 21.48 1.20
CA LEU A 239 5.50 20.85 0.33
C LEU A 239 6.82 20.68 1.10
N PRO A 240 7.44 19.49 1.10
CA PRO A 240 8.69 19.27 1.82
C PRO A 240 9.81 20.24 1.37
N ALA A 241 10.65 20.65 2.33
CA ALA A 241 11.73 21.61 2.08
C ALA A 241 12.71 21.10 1.00
N SER A 242 13.06 19.81 1.04
CA SER A 242 13.94 19.16 0.05
C SER A 242 13.41 19.29 -1.38
N VAL A 243 12.11 19.10 -1.57
CA VAL A 243 11.45 19.22 -2.88
C VAL A 243 11.56 20.66 -3.36
N SER A 244 11.40 21.65 -2.47
CA SER A 244 11.56 23.07 -2.81
C SER A 244 13.01 23.45 -3.12
N GLU A 245 13.95 22.99 -2.29
CA GLU A 245 15.39 23.27 -2.38
C GLU A 245 16.02 22.70 -3.65
N LEU A 246 15.72 21.43 -3.98
CA LEU A 246 16.34 20.71 -5.08
C LEU A 246 15.58 20.87 -6.40
N ARG A 247 14.43 21.56 -6.39
CA ARG A 247 13.58 21.73 -7.58
C ARG A 247 14.31 22.35 -8.75
N SER A 248 15.07 23.42 -8.50
CA SER A 248 15.79 24.12 -9.58
C SER A 248 16.81 23.19 -10.24
N SER A 249 17.60 22.49 -9.44
CA SER A 249 18.59 21.51 -9.92
C SER A 249 17.96 20.37 -10.71
N VAL A 250 16.88 19.76 -10.21
CA VAL A 250 16.21 18.65 -10.92
C VAL A 250 15.52 19.09 -12.21
N VAL A 251 15.00 20.32 -12.25
CA VAL A 251 14.40 20.90 -13.46
C VAL A 251 15.45 21.22 -14.50
N GLU A 252 16.56 21.85 -14.12
CA GLU A 252 17.61 22.23 -15.08
C GLU A 252 18.35 21.02 -15.63
N ILE A 253 18.65 20.03 -14.78
CA ILE A 253 19.26 18.76 -15.24
C ILE A 253 18.28 18.00 -16.15
N ARG A 254 16.99 17.90 -15.79
CA ARG A 254 15.97 17.33 -16.69
C ARG A 254 15.98 18.07 -18.03
N ASN A 255 15.90 19.40 -18.03
CA ASN A 255 15.83 20.20 -19.25
C ASN A 255 17.08 20.00 -20.14
N ALA A 256 18.24 19.75 -19.53
CA ALA A 256 19.46 19.40 -20.26
C ALA A 256 19.33 18.03 -20.95
N TYR A 257 18.80 17.01 -20.26
CA TYR A 257 18.57 15.68 -20.84
C TYR A 257 17.44 15.64 -21.87
N GLU A 258 16.32 16.33 -21.65
CA GLU A 258 15.21 16.39 -22.62
C GLU A 258 15.58 17.11 -23.93
N HIS A 259 16.65 17.91 -23.91
CA HIS A 259 17.16 18.67 -25.05
C HIS A 259 18.63 18.34 -25.35
N ILE A 260 19.02 17.09 -25.14
CA ILE A 260 20.41 16.63 -25.25
C ILE A 260 20.98 16.88 -26.66
N GLU A 261 20.12 16.88 -27.70
CA GLU A 261 20.49 17.19 -29.08
C GLU A 261 21.01 18.61 -29.26
N ASP A 262 20.43 19.58 -28.56
CA ASP A 262 20.84 20.98 -28.59
C ASP A 262 22.10 21.17 -27.72
N ARG A 263 22.16 20.48 -26.57
CA ARG A 263 23.35 20.46 -25.72
C ARG A 263 24.57 19.91 -26.45
N ALA A 264 24.40 18.92 -27.33
CA ALA A 264 25.48 18.34 -28.13
C ALA A 264 26.18 19.35 -29.05
N PHE A 265 25.49 20.42 -29.45
CA PHE A 265 26.07 21.53 -30.23
C PHE A 265 26.63 22.67 -29.37
N GLY A 266 26.66 22.50 -28.04
CA GLY A 266 27.05 23.57 -27.11
C GLY A 266 26.00 24.68 -27.01
N THR A 267 24.73 24.37 -27.28
CA THR A 267 23.65 25.37 -27.32
C THR A 267 22.51 25.07 -26.36
N VAL A 268 21.79 26.14 -25.99
CA VAL A 268 20.51 26.15 -25.26
C VAL A 268 19.50 26.97 -26.05
N ARG A 269 18.46 26.31 -26.56
CA ARG A 269 17.46 26.87 -27.48
C ARG A 269 18.12 27.55 -28.69
N GLY A 270 19.13 26.89 -29.27
CA GLY A 270 19.86 27.38 -30.44
C GLY A 270 20.82 28.55 -30.17
N ARG A 271 21.09 28.91 -28.90
CA ARG A 271 22.06 29.94 -28.53
C ARG A 271 23.26 29.32 -27.80
N PRO A 272 24.50 29.79 -28.04
CA PRO A 272 25.68 29.33 -27.30
C PRO A 272 25.47 29.44 -25.78
N ASN A 273 25.92 28.43 -25.04
CA ASN A 273 25.85 28.40 -23.60
C ASN A 273 27.04 27.63 -23.00
N ASP A 274 27.73 28.27 -22.05
CA ASP A 274 28.98 27.73 -21.48
C ASP A 274 28.79 26.44 -20.67
N SER A 275 27.57 26.20 -20.17
CA SER A 275 27.22 24.99 -19.43
C SER A 275 26.67 23.87 -20.31
N ALA A 276 26.36 24.12 -21.58
CA ALA A 276 25.66 23.15 -22.44
C ALA A 276 26.36 21.79 -22.51
N LEU A 277 27.70 21.80 -22.63
CA LEU A 277 28.49 20.57 -22.75
C LEU A 277 28.75 19.86 -21.41
N THR A 278 28.50 20.50 -20.26
CA THR A 278 28.84 19.90 -18.96
C THR A 278 27.99 18.67 -18.65
N ILE A 279 26.79 18.56 -19.24
CA ILE A 279 25.90 17.40 -19.06
C ILE A 279 26.49 16.09 -19.60
N PHE A 280 27.41 16.17 -20.57
CA PHE A 280 28.13 15.01 -21.13
C PHE A 280 29.35 14.62 -20.28
N ASN A 281 29.67 15.38 -19.23
CA ASN A 281 30.76 15.01 -18.33
C ASN A 281 30.29 13.93 -17.35
N HIS A 282 30.45 12.67 -17.76
CA HIS A 282 30.10 11.51 -16.94
C HIS A 282 31.17 11.15 -15.90
N GLN A 283 32.29 11.88 -15.82
CA GLN A 283 33.31 11.60 -14.81
C GLN A 283 32.72 11.72 -13.40
N THR A 284 31.97 12.79 -13.13
CA THR A 284 31.32 13.00 -11.83
C THR A 284 30.30 11.93 -11.49
N LEU A 285 29.59 11.41 -12.49
CA LEU A 285 28.65 10.30 -12.32
C LEU A 285 29.39 9.03 -11.88
N LEU A 286 30.55 8.75 -12.48
CA LEU A 286 31.33 7.54 -12.19
C LEU A 286 32.15 7.65 -10.89
N SER A 287 32.71 8.82 -10.58
CA SER A 287 33.64 8.99 -9.45
C SER A 287 32.99 9.52 -8.18
N GLU A 288 31.93 10.32 -8.30
CA GLU A 288 31.29 11.00 -7.17
C GLU A 288 29.80 10.68 -7.02
N ASN A 289 29.30 9.78 -7.88
CA ASN A 289 27.90 9.39 -7.93
C ASN A 289 26.94 10.59 -7.99
N ALA A 290 27.27 11.57 -8.84
CA ALA A 290 26.50 12.79 -8.97
C ALA A 290 26.40 13.28 -10.43
N ILE A 291 25.27 13.89 -10.73
CA ILE A 291 24.98 14.55 -12.01
C ILE A 291 25.29 16.04 -11.85
N VAL A 292 25.97 16.63 -12.84
CA VAL A 292 26.32 18.05 -12.85
C VAL A 292 25.91 18.70 -14.17
N TYR A 293 25.24 19.85 -14.07
CA TYR A 293 24.91 20.71 -15.20
C TYR A 293 25.07 22.18 -14.81
N GLY A 294 26.10 22.84 -15.33
CA GLY A 294 26.46 24.19 -14.89
C GLY A 294 26.71 24.24 -13.38
N GLU A 295 25.94 25.08 -12.67
CA GLU A 295 25.96 25.19 -11.21
C GLU A 295 25.08 24.16 -10.48
N HIS A 296 24.26 23.41 -11.22
CA HIS A 296 23.34 22.42 -10.65
C HIS A 296 24.03 21.09 -10.43
N ARG A 297 23.81 20.52 -9.25
CA ARG A 297 24.31 19.21 -8.86
C ARG A 297 23.21 18.39 -8.21
N LEU A 298 23.17 17.10 -8.52
CA LEU A 298 22.33 16.12 -7.84
C LEU A 298 23.14 14.87 -7.51
N SER A 299 23.22 14.52 -6.24
CA SER A 299 23.76 13.24 -5.77
C SER A 299 22.74 12.11 -5.98
N LEU A 300 23.21 11.00 -6.53
CA LEU A 300 22.41 9.79 -6.70
C LEU A 300 22.15 9.04 -5.38
N ASP A 301 23.04 9.17 -4.39
CA ASP A 301 22.89 8.49 -3.08
C ASP A 301 22.15 9.33 -2.05
N VAL A 302 22.13 10.66 -2.20
CA VAL A 302 21.58 11.57 -1.19
C VAL A 302 20.36 12.31 -1.73
N ASP A 303 20.51 13.05 -2.82
CA ASP A 303 19.48 13.99 -3.28
C ASP A 303 18.31 13.26 -3.94
N LEU A 304 18.58 12.31 -4.84
CA LEU A 304 17.51 11.59 -5.53
C LEU A 304 16.68 10.70 -4.59
N PRO A 305 17.27 9.90 -3.68
CA PRO A 305 16.50 9.11 -2.72
C PRO A 305 15.69 9.99 -1.78
N ARG A 306 16.25 11.12 -1.33
CA ARG A 306 15.54 12.11 -0.50
C ARG A 306 14.35 12.72 -1.24
N LEU A 307 14.55 13.18 -2.48
CA LEU A 307 13.47 13.70 -3.32
C LEU A 307 12.36 12.65 -3.52
N LEU A 308 12.75 11.41 -3.75
CA LEU A 308 11.83 10.31 -3.99
C LEU A 308 10.99 9.99 -2.74
N ALA A 309 11.63 9.86 -1.58
CA ALA A 309 10.97 9.63 -0.30
C ALA A 309 10.05 10.81 0.11
N ASP A 310 10.53 12.04 0.00
CA ASP A 310 9.77 13.22 0.43
C ASP A 310 8.59 13.51 -0.51
N THR A 311 8.78 13.33 -1.83
CA THR A 311 7.68 13.43 -2.80
C THR A 311 6.62 12.36 -2.55
N ARG A 312 7.04 11.13 -2.23
CA ARG A 312 6.14 10.02 -1.90
C ARG A 312 5.29 10.35 -0.68
N ALA A 313 5.94 10.75 0.42
CA ALA A 313 5.27 11.08 1.67
C ALA A 313 4.26 12.23 1.49
N TYR A 314 4.64 13.26 0.73
CA TYR A 314 3.76 14.37 0.41
C TYR A 314 2.54 13.95 -0.42
N LEU A 315 2.72 13.17 -1.50
CA LEU A 315 1.61 12.69 -2.32
C LEU A 315 0.64 11.79 -1.51
N LYS A 316 1.18 10.94 -0.62
CA LYS A 316 0.39 10.14 0.31
C LYS A 316 -0.44 11.02 1.25
N MET A 317 0.17 12.05 1.85
CA MET A 317 -0.52 12.99 2.75
C MET A 317 -1.64 13.77 2.05
N VAL A 318 -1.40 14.22 0.82
CA VAL A 318 -2.41 14.90 -0.01
C VAL A 318 -3.61 13.99 -0.29
N ALA A 319 -3.38 12.71 -0.54
CA ALA A 319 -4.43 11.73 -0.76
C ALA A 319 -5.19 11.41 0.54
N GLY A 320 -4.48 11.26 1.66
CA GLY A 320 -5.06 10.99 2.98
C GLY A 320 -5.83 12.17 3.59
N GLY A 321 -5.61 13.41 3.10
CA GLY A 321 -6.41 14.58 3.48
C GLY A 321 -7.87 14.52 2.99
N GLU A 322 -8.22 13.55 2.14
CA GLU A 322 -9.61 13.21 1.86
C GLU A 322 -10.20 12.51 3.08
N ARG A 323 -11.22 13.13 3.70
CA ARG A 323 -11.95 12.47 4.79
C ARG A 323 -12.46 11.12 4.27
N THR A 324 -12.22 10.06 5.03
CA THR A 324 -12.87 8.77 4.82
C THR A 324 -14.38 9.04 4.71
N PRO A 325 -15.08 8.59 3.66
CA PRO A 325 -16.53 8.59 3.71
C PRO A 325 -16.93 7.77 4.94
N GLU A 326 -17.75 8.35 5.82
CA GLU A 326 -18.53 7.54 6.75
C GLU A 326 -19.30 6.57 5.84
N ALA A 327 -18.90 5.30 5.81
CA ALA A 327 -19.50 4.32 4.93
C ALA A 327 -20.97 4.24 5.34
N GLY A 328 -21.83 4.89 4.56
CA GLY A 328 -23.26 4.91 4.76
C GLY A 328 -23.74 3.47 4.76
N SER A 329 -24.45 3.10 5.83
CA SER A 329 -25.22 1.87 5.93
C SER A 329 -26.11 1.72 4.68
N SER A 330 -25.68 0.88 3.74
CA SER A 330 -26.50 0.38 2.64
C SER A 330 -26.97 -1.03 2.94
#